data_AF-A0A965MPY4-F1
#
_entry.id   AF-A0A965MPY4-F1
#
_cell.length_a   1.000
_cell.length_b   1.000
_cell.length_c   1.000
_cell.angle_alpha   90.00
_cell.angle_beta   90.00
_cell.angle_gamma   90.00
#
_symmetry.space_group_name_H-M   'P 1'
#
loop_
_entity.id
_entity.type
_entity.pdbx_description
1 polymer ?
#
loop_
_entity_poly.entity_id
_entity_poly.type
_entity_poly.pdbx_seq_one_letter_code
_entity_poly.pdbx_strand_id
1 'polypeptide(L)'
;MADGEIWDELADVSAASSEHVWRDTDGEIAQFIVAEQRSHRLMERLARASVVRVECAGGFEVEGGISAIFHDSLVIVQGSCRTIVMARALHAIHDLPMKVTPPVAHLGAPLSATSAMSSLIGSRVDIYRVDGRVVGGELLTVWADCLDIHAKAGVLTVPLTAVSAVNYRSIN
;
A
#
# COMPACT_ATOMS: atom_id res chain seq x y z
N MET A 1 34.68 -49.13 21.24
CA MET A 1 33.21 -49.08 21.39
C MET A 1 32.82 -47.66 21.78
N ALA A 2 32.98 -46.70 20.87
CA ALA A 2 32.75 -45.27 21.14
C ALA A 2 32.23 -44.50 19.90
N ASP A 3 31.68 -45.20 18.91
CA ASP A 3 31.08 -44.58 17.71
C ASP A 3 29.56 -44.48 17.81
N GLY A 4 28.91 -45.13 18.77
CA GLY A 4 27.44 -45.15 18.88
C GLY A 4 26.84 -43.92 19.59
N GLU A 5 27.56 -43.31 20.54
CA GLU A 5 27.05 -42.21 21.36
C GLU A 5 27.04 -40.86 20.62
N ILE A 6 27.96 -40.66 19.67
CA ILE A 6 28.09 -39.40 18.92
C ILE A 6 26.94 -39.19 17.92
N TRP A 7 26.38 -40.28 17.38
CA TRP A 7 25.26 -40.20 16.42
C TRP A 7 23.92 -39.91 17.10
N ASP A 8 23.70 -40.40 18.32
CA ASP A 8 22.49 -40.10 19.09
C ASP A 8 22.48 -38.63 19.57
N GLU A 9 23.62 -38.08 20.00
CA GLU A 9 23.72 -36.65 20.36
C GLU A 9 23.49 -35.70 19.16
N LEU A 10 23.94 -36.08 17.96
CA LEU A 10 23.70 -35.29 16.74
C LEU A 10 22.23 -35.34 16.29
N ALA A 11 21.53 -36.46 16.50
CA ALA A 11 20.10 -36.57 16.21
C ALA A 11 19.26 -35.70 17.16
N ASP A 12 19.60 -35.67 18.45
CA ASP A 12 18.92 -34.85 19.46
C ASP A 12 19.16 -33.34 19.23
N VAL A 13 20.38 -32.94 18.84
CA VAL A 13 20.68 -31.54 18.46
C VAL A 13 19.97 -31.15 17.16
N SER A 14 19.86 -32.05 16.18
CA SER A 14 19.13 -31.82 14.93
C SER A 14 17.62 -31.68 15.14
N ALA A 15 17.03 -32.48 16.05
CA ALA A 15 15.62 -32.40 16.41
C ALA A 15 15.29 -31.10 17.18
N ALA A 16 16.11 -30.74 18.16
CA ALA A 16 15.95 -29.51 18.95
C ALA A 16 16.17 -28.23 18.10
N SER A 17 17.05 -28.27 17.11
CA SER A 17 17.28 -27.18 16.16
C SER A 17 16.13 -27.05 15.15
N SER A 18 15.59 -28.17 14.68
CA SER A 18 14.42 -28.16 13.80
C SER A 18 13.19 -27.60 14.55
N GLU A 19 12.94 -28.03 15.78
CA GLU A 19 11.81 -27.55 16.59
C GLU A 19 11.89 -26.04 16.90
N HIS A 20 13.09 -25.50 17.11
CA HIS A 20 13.28 -24.04 17.24
C HIS A 20 12.98 -23.29 15.94
N VAL A 21 13.45 -23.79 14.79
CA VAL A 21 13.18 -23.16 13.48
C VAL A 21 11.69 -23.18 13.14
N TRP A 22 10.97 -24.26 13.46
CA TRP A 22 9.52 -24.33 13.25
C TRP A 22 8.75 -23.37 14.16
N ARG A 23 9.14 -23.23 15.44
CA ARG A 23 8.50 -22.29 16.38
C ARG A 23 8.70 -20.82 16.01
N ASP A 24 9.89 -20.46 15.51
CA ASP A 24 10.16 -19.10 15.04
C ASP A 24 9.35 -18.80 13.77
N THR A 25 9.28 -19.76 12.84
CA THR A 25 8.48 -19.65 11.61
C THR A 25 6.97 -19.55 11.90
N ASP A 26 6.46 -20.34 12.86
CA ASP A 26 5.06 -20.29 13.30
C ASP A 26 4.73 -18.96 14.00
N GLY A 27 5.68 -18.42 14.76
CA GLY A 27 5.58 -17.09 15.37
C GLY A 27 5.52 -15.96 14.34
N GLU A 28 6.37 -16.02 13.30
CA GLU A 28 6.36 -15.08 12.18
C GLU A 28 5.08 -15.18 11.34
N ILE A 29 4.62 -16.40 11.04
CA ILE A 29 3.35 -16.64 10.33
C ILE A 29 2.16 -16.15 11.16
N ALA A 30 2.13 -16.40 12.47
CA ALA A 30 1.07 -15.90 13.35
C ALA A 30 1.05 -14.36 13.40
N GLN A 31 2.22 -13.71 13.43
CA GLN A 31 2.33 -12.26 13.34
C GLN A 31 1.86 -11.74 11.98
N PHE A 32 2.18 -12.43 10.89
CA PHE A 32 1.71 -12.10 9.54
C PHE A 32 0.19 -12.23 9.44
N ILE A 33 -0.40 -13.33 9.92
CA ILE A 33 -1.86 -13.53 9.96
C ILE A 33 -2.55 -12.46 10.81
N VAL A 34 -1.98 -12.09 11.95
CA VAL A 34 -2.52 -11.02 12.81
C VAL A 34 -2.41 -9.65 12.12
N ALA A 35 -1.30 -9.37 11.43
CA ALA A 35 -1.12 -8.15 10.64
C ALA A 35 -2.10 -8.09 9.45
N GLU A 36 -2.31 -9.21 8.76
CA GLU A 36 -3.25 -9.36 7.66
C GLU A 36 -4.69 -9.19 8.14
N GLN A 37 -5.09 -9.82 9.25
CA GLN A 37 -6.42 -9.64 9.86
C GLN A 37 -6.63 -8.21 10.34
N ARG A 38 -5.61 -7.55 10.90
CA ARG A 38 -5.67 -6.13 11.28
C ARG A 38 -5.80 -5.24 10.05
N SER A 39 -5.07 -5.54 8.98
CA SER A 39 -5.18 -4.87 7.69
C SER A 39 -6.57 -5.03 7.10
N HIS A 40 -7.13 -6.24 7.09
CA HIS A 40 -8.47 -6.52 6.62
C HIS A 40 -9.54 -5.75 7.42
N ARG A 41 -9.46 -5.77 8.76
CA ARG A 41 -10.36 -4.99 9.61
C ARG A 41 -10.21 -3.48 9.41
N LEU A 42 -9.00 -2.99 9.16
CA LEU A 42 -8.75 -1.59 8.84
C LEU A 42 -9.38 -1.23 7.48
N MET A 43 -9.18 -2.05 6.45
CA MET A 43 -9.77 -1.88 5.12
C MET A 43 -11.30 -1.89 5.19
N GLU A 44 -11.90 -2.79 5.98
CA GLU A 44 -13.35 -2.79 6.22
C GLU A 44 -13.84 -1.53 6.91
N ARG A 45 -13.08 -0.98 7.87
CA ARG A 45 -13.43 0.28 8.55
C ARG A 45 -13.31 1.48 7.62
N LEU A 46 -12.28 1.49 6.77
CA LEU A 46 -12.05 2.51 5.76
C LEU A 46 -13.16 2.52 4.71
N ALA A 47 -13.61 1.35 4.24
CA ALA A 47 -14.73 1.23 3.30
C ALA A 47 -16.06 1.79 3.83
N ARG A 48 -16.17 2.04 5.15
CA ARG A 48 -17.36 2.56 5.83
C ARG A 48 -17.24 4.05 6.19
N ALA A 49 -16.06 4.64 6.07
CA ALA A 49 -15.86 6.04 6.35
C ALA A 49 -16.44 6.89 5.22
N SER A 50 -17.36 7.80 5.54
CA SER A 50 -17.93 8.71 4.54
C SER A 50 -16.92 9.75 4.06
N VAL A 51 -16.04 10.19 4.96
CA VAL A 51 -14.93 11.09 4.69
C VAL A 51 -13.78 10.66 5.60
N VAL A 52 -12.57 10.60 5.06
CA VAL A 52 -11.32 10.42 5.81
C VAL A 52 -10.38 11.57 5.51
N ARG A 53 -9.53 11.91 6.47
CA ARG A 53 -8.34 12.71 6.22
C ARG A 53 -7.12 11.81 6.30
N VAL A 54 -6.28 11.90 5.28
CA VAL A 54 -5.07 11.09 5.13
C VAL A 54 -3.87 12.01 5.06
N GLU A 55 -2.92 11.77 5.97
CA GLU A 55 -1.62 12.43 6.00
C GLU A 55 -0.55 11.51 5.42
N CYS A 56 0.24 12.04 4.49
CA CYS A 56 1.28 11.32 3.78
C CYS A 56 2.68 11.87 4.11
N ALA A 57 3.69 11.02 3.93
CA ALA A 57 5.09 11.40 3.91
C ALA A 57 5.32 12.54 2.90
N GLY A 58 6.14 13.51 3.31
CA GLY A 58 6.33 14.77 2.57
C GLY A 58 5.32 15.86 2.93
N GLY A 59 4.43 15.63 3.90
CA GLY A 59 3.48 16.64 4.41
C GLY A 59 2.27 16.88 3.51
N PHE A 60 2.01 15.97 2.56
CA PHE A 60 0.80 16.04 1.74
C PHE A 60 -0.40 15.49 2.53
N GLU A 61 -1.48 16.27 2.58
CA GLU A 61 -2.73 15.88 3.20
C GLU A 61 -3.86 15.88 2.18
N VAL A 62 -4.76 14.90 2.28
CA VAL A 62 -5.96 14.82 1.45
C VAL A 62 -7.17 14.40 2.28
N GLU A 63 -8.29 15.07 2.04
CA GLU A 63 -9.57 14.78 2.69
C GLU A 63 -10.62 14.42 1.63
N GLY A 64 -11.33 13.30 1.83
CA GLY A 64 -12.36 12.86 0.90
C GLY A 64 -12.94 11.49 1.22
N GLY A 65 -13.83 11.00 0.36
CA GLY A 65 -14.41 9.67 0.48
C GLY A 65 -13.47 8.60 -0.12
N ILE A 66 -13.40 7.42 0.49
CA ILE A 66 -12.61 6.31 -0.06
C ILE A 66 -13.41 5.64 -1.17
N SER A 67 -12.93 5.68 -2.41
CA SER A 67 -13.59 5.01 -3.53
C SER A 67 -13.06 3.60 -3.80
N ALA A 68 -11.79 3.35 -3.50
CA ALA A 68 -11.16 2.06 -3.71
C ALA A 68 -10.02 1.85 -2.72
N ILE A 69 -9.79 0.59 -2.36
CA ILE A 69 -8.68 0.15 -1.51
C ILE A 69 -7.98 -0.97 -2.26
N PHE A 70 -6.68 -0.81 -2.46
CA PHE A 70 -5.80 -1.80 -3.07
C PHE A 70 -4.78 -2.29 -2.03
N HIS A 71 -4.05 -3.34 -2.37
CA HIS A 71 -3.06 -3.91 -1.44
C HIS A 71 -1.91 -2.93 -1.11
N ASP A 72 -1.58 -2.01 -2.01
CA ASP A 72 -0.46 -1.08 -1.92
C ASP A 72 -0.89 0.41 -1.95
N SER A 73 -2.19 0.69 -2.05
CA SER A 73 -2.69 2.05 -2.22
C SER A 73 -4.16 2.22 -1.86
N LEU A 74 -4.56 3.48 -1.66
CA LEU A 74 -5.92 3.92 -1.34
C LEU A 74 -6.33 4.98 -2.36
N VAL A 75 -7.57 4.96 -2.82
CA VAL A 75 -8.11 6.01 -3.69
C VAL A 75 -9.11 6.86 -2.93
N ILE A 76 -8.81 8.15 -2.82
CA ILE A 76 -9.61 9.15 -2.13
C ILE A 76 -10.22 10.08 -3.17
N VAL A 77 -11.51 10.36 -3.04
CA VAL A 77 -12.29 11.18 -3.97
C VAL A 77 -12.80 12.41 -3.25
N GLN A 78 -12.52 13.58 -3.82
CA GLN A 78 -12.99 14.88 -3.37
C GLN A 78 -13.61 15.62 -4.56
N GLY A 79 -14.95 15.54 -4.70
CA GLY A 79 -15.62 16.07 -5.88
C GLY A 79 -15.19 15.36 -7.17
N SER A 80 -14.66 16.10 -8.14
CA SER A 80 -14.13 15.54 -9.41
C SER A 80 -12.66 15.13 -9.35
N CYS A 81 -12.00 15.40 -8.22
CA CYS A 81 -10.60 15.09 -7.97
C CYS A 81 -10.48 13.71 -7.34
N ARG A 82 -9.55 12.90 -7.84
CA ARG A 82 -9.21 11.59 -7.32
C ARG A 82 -7.73 11.58 -6.96
N THR A 83 -7.41 10.99 -5.83
CA THR A 83 -6.04 10.89 -5.32
C THR A 83 -5.73 9.44 -5.00
N ILE A 84 -4.74 8.87 -5.68
CA ILE A 84 -4.16 7.57 -5.33
C ILE A 84 -3.07 7.83 -4.29
N VAL A 85 -3.29 7.42 -3.05
CA VAL A 85 -2.32 7.49 -1.96
C VAL A 85 -1.59 6.16 -1.85
N MET A 86 -0.26 6.20 -1.85
CA MET A 86 0.56 5.00 -1.69
C MET A 86 0.57 4.58 -0.21
N ALA A 87 0.28 3.32 0.09
CA ALA A 87 0.25 2.82 1.47
C ALA A 87 1.59 2.99 2.19
N ARG A 88 2.72 2.85 1.47
CA ARG A 88 4.08 3.09 2.01
C ARG A 88 4.33 4.52 2.46
N ALA A 89 3.58 5.48 1.91
CA ALA A 89 3.73 6.89 2.24
C ALA A 89 2.67 7.33 3.24
N LEU A 90 1.80 6.44 3.71
CA LEU A 90 0.76 6.76 4.66
C LEU A 90 1.39 7.00 6.05
N HIS A 91 1.20 8.21 6.60
CA HIS A 91 1.62 8.54 7.95
C HIS A 91 0.48 8.32 8.95
N ALA A 92 -0.69 8.89 8.67
CA ALA A 92 -1.85 8.79 9.53
C ALA A 92 -3.17 8.80 8.73
N ILE A 93 -4.21 8.18 9.30
CA ILE A 93 -5.59 8.31 8.86
C ILE A 93 -6.43 8.79 10.04
N HIS A 94 -7.15 9.88 9.85
CA HIS A 94 -8.03 10.47 10.85
C HIS A 94 -9.51 10.20 10.52
N ASP A 95 -10.37 10.45 11.52
CA ASP A 95 -11.83 10.43 11.39
C ASP A 95 -12.44 9.08 10.99
N LEU A 96 -11.79 7.98 11.39
CA LEU A 96 -12.34 6.63 11.23
C LEU A 96 -13.57 6.42 12.12
N PRO A 97 -14.71 5.96 11.58
CA PRO A 97 -15.92 5.74 12.39
C PRO A 97 -15.67 4.69 13.49
N MET A 98 -16.17 4.97 14.68
CA MET A 98 -16.04 4.11 15.87
C MET A 98 -17.05 2.95 15.92
N LYS A 99 -18.06 2.90 15.04
CA LYS A 99 -19.13 1.88 15.07
C LYS A 99 -19.28 1.09 13.76
N VAL A 100 -19.47 -0.21 13.95
CA VAL A 100 -19.39 -1.28 12.94
C VAL A 100 -20.79 -1.55 12.37
N THR A 101 -21.03 -1.16 11.11
CA THR A 101 -22.15 -1.65 10.28
C THR A 101 -21.57 -2.24 8.99
N PRO A 102 -21.89 -3.48 8.59
CA PRO A 102 -21.20 -4.15 7.48
C PRO A 102 -21.41 -3.39 6.15
N PRO A 103 -20.38 -3.20 5.30
CA PRO A 103 -20.53 -2.56 4.01
C PRO A 103 -20.86 -3.60 2.94
N VAL A 104 -21.73 -3.20 2.02
CA VAL A 104 -21.93 -3.84 0.72
C VAL A 104 -21.00 -3.12 -0.25
N ALA A 105 -19.84 -3.71 -0.57
CA ALA A 105 -19.04 -3.31 -1.73
C ALA A 105 -18.20 -4.50 -2.19
N HIS A 106 -18.32 -4.86 -3.46
CA HIS A 106 -17.53 -5.90 -4.07
C HIS A 106 -16.03 -5.54 -3.98
N LEU A 107 -15.28 -6.35 -3.22
CA LEU A 107 -13.83 -6.49 -3.38
C LEU A 107 -13.57 -7.04 -4.79
N GLY A 108 -13.61 -6.17 -5.80
CA GLY A 108 -13.20 -6.48 -7.16
C GLY A 108 -11.72 -6.86 -7.17
N ALA A 109 -11.32 -7.71 -8.11
CA ALA A 109 -10.00 -8.34 -8.21
C ALA A 109 -8.84 -7.40 -7.83
N PRO A 110 -7.80 -7.89 -7.12
CA PRO A 110 -6.71 -7.07 -6.63
C PRO A 110 -5.93 -6.46 -7.81
N LEU A 111 -6.20 -5.19 -8.09
CA LEU A 111 -5.40 -4.37 -9.00
C LEU A 111 -4.45 -3.51 -8.15
N SER A 112 -3.20 -3.37 -8.57
CA SER A 112 -2.18 -2.58 -7.89
C SER A 112 -2.35 -1.08 -8.14
N ALA A 113 -1.65 -0.24 -7.37
CA ALA A 113 -1.50 1.19 -7.66
C ALA A 113 -1.03 1.41 -9.11
N THR A 114 -0.07 0.61 -9.57
CA THR A 114 0.43 0.66 -10.96
C THR A 114 -0.67 0.38 -11.97
N SER A 115 -1.51 -0.63 -11.74
CA SER A 115 -2.65 -0.90 -12.64
C SER A 115 -3.66 0.23 -12.66
N ALA A 116 -3.95 0.85 -11.50
CA ALA A 116 -4.82 2.02 -11.43
C ALA A 116 -4.23 3.21 -12.21
N MET A 117 -2.94 3.48 -12.02
CA MET A 117 -2.23 4.56 -12.71
C MET A 117 -2.09 4.34 -14.22
N SER A 118 -1.98 3.09 -14.69
CA SER A 118 -1.89 2.81 -16.14
C SER A 118 -3.12 3.29 -16.91
N SER A 119 -4.30 3.33 -16.27
CA SER A 119 -5.52 3.92 -16.85
C SER A 119 -5.46 5.44 -17.01
N LEU A 120 -4.47 6.10 -16.41
CA LEU A 120 -4.30 7.55 -16.41
C LEU A 120 -3.29 8.02 -17.48
N ILE A 121 -2.73 7.11 -18.28
CA ILE A 121 -1.80 7.48 -19.36
C ILE A 121 -2.48 8.48 -20.31
N GLY A 122 -1.78 9.57 -20.64
CA GLY A 122 -2.28 10.71 -21.39
C GLY A 122 -3.07 11.73 -20.56
N SER A 123 -3.31 11.46 -19.28
CA SER A 123 -4.01 12.38 -18.39
C SER A 123 -3.04 13.33 -17.68
N ARG A 124 -3.54 14.52 -17.35
CA ARG A 124 -2.83 15.46 -16.50
C ARG A 124 -2.91 15.02 -15.04
N VAL A 125 -1.75 14.92 -14.40
CA VAL A 125 -1.59 14.46 -13.01
C VAL A 125 -0.66 15.39 -12.23
N ASP A 126 -0.86 15.45 -10.92
CA ASP A 126 0.07 16.04 -9.96
C ASP A 126 0.63 14.93 -9.06
N ILE A 127 1.93 14.72 -9.09
CA ILE A 127 2.63 13.70 -8.31
C ILE A 127 3.28 14.34 -7.09
N TYR A 128 2.79 13.95 -5.92
CA TYR A 128 3.32 14.33 -4.62
C TYR A 128 4.38 13.33 -4.21
N ARG A 129 5.57 13.82 -3.89
CA ARG A 129 6.71 13.00 -3.53
C ARG A 129 6.94 12.96 -2.02
N VAL A 130 7.63 11.92 -1.57
CA VAL A 130 7.98 11.72 -0.15
C VAL A 130 8.92 12.81 0.39
N ASP A 131 9.65 13.51 -0.50
CA ASP A 131 10.50 14.65 -0.16
C ASP A 131 9.73 15.99 -0.12
N GLY A 132 8.40 15.94 -0.22
CA GLY A 132 7.51 17.11 -0.20
C GLY A 132 7.44 17.89 -1.52
N ARG A 133 8.16 17.46 -2.56
CA ARG A 133 8.08 18.11 -3.88
C ARG A 133 6.85 17.64 -4.66
N VAL A 134 6.37 18.51 -5.54
CA VAL A 134 5.25 18.21 -6.44
C VAL A 134 5.71 18.30 -7.89
N VAL A 135 5.38 17.30 -8.68
CA VAL A 135 5.64 17.26 -10.13
C VAL A 135 4.31 17.16 -10.87
N GLY A 136 3.93 18.25 -11.53
CA GLY A 136 2.72 18.31 -12.37
C GLY A 136 3.05 18.13 -13.85
N GLY A 137 2.24 17.35 -14.57
CA GLY A 137 2.44 17.10 -15.99
C GLY A 137 1.47 16.08 -16.57
N GLU A 138 1.73 15.63 -17.79
CA GLU A 138 0.99 14.55 -18.44
C GLU A 138 1.67 13.21 -18.15
N LEU A 139 0.93 12.21 -17.66
CA LEU A 139 1.47 10.88 -17.41
C LEU A 139 1.67 10.16 -18.75
N LEU A 140 2.91 9.85 -19.09
CA LEU A 140 3.26 9.20 -20.36
C LEU A 140 3.27 7.68 -20.24
N THR A 141 3.89 7.16 -19.19
CA THR A 141 4.12 5.72 -19.03
C THR A 141 4.19 5.35 -17.57
N VAL A 142 3.65 4.18 -17.24
CA VAL A 142 3.71 3.57 -15.92
C VAL A 142 4.55 2.30 -16.04
N TRP A 143 5.75 2.32 -15.47
CA TRP A 143 6.63 1.17 -15.40
C TRP A 143 6.37 0.37 -14.13
N ALA A 144 7.09 -0.74 -13.97
CA ALA A 144 6.99 -1.56 -12.77
C ALA A 144 7.46 -0.82 -11.50
N ASP A 145 8.44 0.09 -11.64
CA ASP A 145 9.13 0.76 -10.54
C ASP A 145 9.21 2.29 -10.67
N CYS A 146 8.77 2.87 -11.78
CA CYS A 146 8.78 4.32 -12.00
C CYS A 146 7.63 4.83 -12.88
N LEU A 147 7.47 6.14 -12.93
CA LEU A 147 6.48 6.87 -13.72
C LEU A 147 7.19 7.88 -14.62
N ASP A 148 6.85 7.91 -15.91
CA ASP A 148 7.30 8.96 -16.81
C ASP A 148 6.25 10.04 -16.95
N ILE A 149 6.65 11.29 -16.73
CA ILE A 149 5.79 12.45 -16.75
C ILE A 149 6.35 13.47 -17.74
N HIS A 150 5.53 13.92 -18.67
CA HIS A 150 5.86 15.11 -19.47
C HIS A 150 5.57 16.36 -18.65
N ALA A 151 6.61 16.96 -18.10
CA ALA A 151 6.55 18.22 -17.38
C ALA A 151 7.02 19.38 -18.27
N LYS A 152 6.88 20.62 -17.79
CA LYS A 152 7.28 21.83 -18.53
C LYS A 152 8.76 21.83 -18.96
N ALA A 153 9.63 21.15 -18.20
CA ALA A 153 11.07 21.08 -18.46
C ALA A 153 11.48 19.89 -19.36
N GLY A 154 10.51 19.05 -19.79
CA GLY A 154 10.75 17.81 -20.52
C GLY A 154 10.19 16.60 -19.80
N VAL A 155 10.64 15.42 -20.21
CA VAL A 155 10.23 14.15 -19.59
C VAL A 155 11.00 13.93 -18.29
N LEU A 156 10.27 13.68 -17.22
CA LEU A 156 10.81 13.35 -15.90
C LEU A 156 10.38 11.94 -15.51
N THR A 157 11.36 11.11 -15.15
CA THR A 157 11.12 9.79 -14.58
C THR A 157 11.13 9.88 -13.06
N VAL A 158 10.04 9.48 -12.41
CA VAL A 158 9.85 9.52 -10.95
C VAL A 158 9.79 8.08 -10.42
N PRO A 159 10.73 7.65 -9.56
CA PRO A 159 10.67 6.34 -8.92
C PRO A 159 9.39 6.21 -8.08
N LEU A 160 8.71 5.07 -8.17
CA LEU A 160 7.50 4.79 -7.39
C LEU A 160 7.76 4.89 -5.89
N THR A 161 8.94 4.47 -5.42
CA THR A 161 9.37 4.62 -4.02
C THR A 161 9.41 6.07 -3.55
N ALA A 162 9.57 7.02 -4.47
CA ALA A 162 9.56 8.45 -4.18
C ALA A 162 8.15 9.07 -4.25
N VAL A 163 7.13 8.32 -4.68
CA VAL A 163 5.74 8.80 -4.81
C VAL A 163 4.99 8.57 -3.51
N SER A 164 4.42 9.65 -2.99
CA SER A 164 3.47 9.63 -1.87
C SER A 164 2.03 9.51 -2.36
N ALA A 165 1.66 10.36 -3.33
CA ALA A 165 0.33 10.37 -3.89
C ALA A 165 0.31 10.86 -5.34
N VAL A 166 -0.68 10.41 -6.10
CA VAL A 166 -0.96 10.88 -7.46
C VAL A 166 -2.37 11.44 -7.50
N ASN A 167 -2.48 12.75 -7.72
CA ASN A 167 -3.74 13.44 -7.87
C ASN A 167 -4.06 13.63 -9.36
N TYR A 168 -5.29 13.35 -9.75
CA TYR A 168 -5.78 13.54 -11.09
C TYR A 168 -7.26 13.95 -11.09
N ARG A 169 -7.70 14.59 -12.18
CA ARG A 169 -9.13 14.86 -12.39
C ARG A 169 -9.75 13.76 -13.23
N SER A 170 -10.85 13.21 -12.75
CA SER A 170 -11.67 12.29 -13.55
C SER A 170 -12.38 13.11 -14.62
N ILE A 171 -12.10 12.84 -15.90
CA ILE A 171 -12.91 13.35 -17.00
C ILE A 171 -14.09 12.38 -17.10
N ASN A 172 -15.28 12.82 -16.67
CA ASN A 172 -16.52 12.07 -16.84
C ASN A 172 -16.92 12.00 -18.33
#